data_AF-A0A1J6W557-F1
#
_entry.id   AF-A0A1J6W557-F1
#
_cell.length_a   1.000
_cell.length_b   1.000
_cell.length_c   1.000
_cell.angle_alpha   90.00
_cell.angle_beta   90.00
_cell.angle_gamma   90.00
#
_symmetry.space_group_name_H-M   'P 1'
#
loop_
_entity.id
_entity.type
_entity.pdbx_description
1 polymer ?
#
loop_
_entity_poly.entity_id
_entity_poly.type
_entity_poly.pdbx_seq_one_letter_code
_entity_poly.pdbx_strand_id
1 'polypeptide(L)' 'MINKIRELPEKAAFTIGLSMIFVCPIVLLFIPVDKWMTIAIQGIVGFISILFILSAADKRHARTGSDK' A
#
# COMPACT_ATOMS: atom_id res chain seq x y z
N MET A 1 -15.20 -9.42 8.83
CA MET A 1 -14.72 -8.38 7.89
C MET A 1 -13.23 -8.52 7.55
N ILE A 2 -12.36 -8.96 8.47
CA ILE A 2 -10.97 -9.36 8.20
C ILE A 2 -10.87 -10.47 7.11
N ASN A 3 -11.84 -11.38 7.03
CA ASN A 3 -11.91 -12.39 5.96
C ASN A 3 -11.93 -11.79 4.54
N LYS A 4 -12.56 -10.63 4.37
CA LYS A 4 -12.67 -9.95 3.07
C LYS A 4 -11.35 -9.28 2.64
N ILE A 5 -10.55 -8.85 3.62
CA ILE A 5 -9.18 -8.37 3.43
C ILE A 5 -8.25 -9.57 3.14
N ARG A 6 -8.55 -10.75 3.73
CA ARG A 6 -7.90 -12.02 3.41
C ARG A 6 -8.28 -12.59 2.03
N GLU A 7 -9.38 -12.18 1.43
CA GLU A 7 -9.74 -12.55 0.05
C GLU A 7 -9.03 -11.70 -1.02
N LEU A 8 -8.51 -10.52 -0.67
CA LEU A 8 -7.79 -9.71 -1.65
C LEU A 8 -6.56 -10.47 -2.17
N PRO A 9 -6.38 -10.63 -3.50
CA PRO A 9 -5.22 -11.31 -4.03
C PRO A 9 -3.96 -10.61 -3.52
N GLU A 10 -3.02 -11.39 -3.01
CA GLU A 10 -1.72 -10.92 -2.50
C GLU A 10 -1.01 -9.99 -3.51
N LYS A 11 -1.15 -10.34 -4.79
CA LYS A 11 -0.69 -9.55 -5.93
C LYS A 11 -1.43 -8.22 -6.06
N ALA A 12 -2.74 -8.19 -5.84
CA ALA A 12 -3.54 -6.97 -5.92
C ALA A 12 -3.20 -6.00 -4.77
N ALA A 13 -3.03 -6.49 -3.54
CA ALA A 13 -2.62 -5.67 -2.41
C ALA A 13 -1.24 -5.01 -2.66
N PHE A 14 -0.29 -5.78 -3.18
CA PHE A 14 1.03 -5.27 -3.57
C PHE A 14 0.94 -4.26 -4.73
N THR A 15 0.18 -4.56 -5.77
CA THR A 15 -0.02 -3.65 -6.92
C THR A 15 -0.71 -2.37 -6.50
N ILE A 16 -1.69 -2.41 -5.58
CA ILE A 16 -2.36 -1.23 -5.04
C ILE A 16 -1.36 -0.36 -4.29
N GLY A 17 -0.60 -0.92 -3.34
CA GLY A 17 0.43 -0.18 -2.61
C GLY A 17 1.50 0.42 -3.52
N LEU A 18 1.97 -0.34 -4.53
CA LEU A 18 2.96 0.14 -5.49
C LEU A 18 2.40 1.24 -6.41
N SER A 19 1.17 1.07 -6.91
CA SER A 19 0.52 2.08 -7.75
C SER A 19 0.27 3.37 -6.97
N MET A 20 -0.06 3.27 -5.69
CA MET A 20 -0.34 4.41 -4.83
C MET A 20 0.93 5.22 -4.53
N ILE A 21 2.08 4.54 -4.37
CA ILE A 21 3.40 5.19 -4.29
C ILE A 21 3.77 5.92 -5.58
N PHE A 22 3.44 5.38 -6.75
CA PHE A 22 3.80 6.00 -8.04
C PHE A 22 2.85 7.12 -8.45
N VAL A 23 1.54 6.93 -8.28
CA VAL A 23 0.51 7.87 -8.73
C VAL A 23 0.45 9.10 -7.82
N CYS A 24 0.64 8.94 -6.50
CA CYS A 24 0.54 10.06 -5.56
C CYS A 24 1.53 11.22 -5.83
N PRO A 25 2.85 11.00 -6.01
CA PRO A 25 3.78 12.08 -6.33
C PRO A 25 3.52 12.68 -7.72
N ILE A 26 3.03 11.89 -8.68
CA ILE A 26 2.66 12.38 -10.02
C ILE A 26 1.49 13.35 -9.92
N VAL A 27 0.42 12.99 -9.20
CA VAL A 27 -0.76 13.85 -9.02
C VAL A 27 -0.42 15.11 -8.23
N LEU A 28 0.40 15.01 -7.19
CA LEU A 28 0.88 16.15 -6.41
C LEU A 28 1.71 17.14 -7.24
N LEU A 29 2.32 16.70 -8.34
CA LEU A 29 3.11 17.56 -9.24
C LEU A 29 2.21 18.49 -10.09
N PHE A 30 0.97 18.08 -10.37
CA PHE A 30 0.01 18.85 -11.16
C PHE A 30 -0.89 19.77 -10.34
N ILE A 31 -0.91 19.62 -9.01
CA ILE A 31 -1.72 20.45 -8.12
C ILE A 31 -0.78 21.39 -7.36
N PRO A 32 -0.99 22.72 -7.38
CA PRO A 32 -0.24 23.64 -6.56
C PRO A 32 -0.69 23.52 -5.10
N VAL A 33 -0.12 22.56 -4.38
CA VAL A 33 -0.37 22.34 -2.95
C VAL A 33 0.82 22.83 -2.14
N ASP A 34 0.56 23.36 -0.94
CA ASP A 34 1.59 23.79 0.00
C ASP A 34 2.62 22.66 0.28
N LYS A 35 3.90 23.03 0.41
CA LYS A 35 5.00 22.06 0.57
C LYS A 35 4.82 21.20 1.83
N TRP A 36 4.33 21.80 2.91
CA TRP A 36 4.03 21.12 4.16
C TRP A 36 2.90 20.08 4.02
N MET A 37 1.87 20.43 3.25
CA MET A 37 0.75 19.52 2.98
C MET A 37 1.18 18.37 2.06
N THR A 38 2.03 18.66 1.07
CA THR A 38 2.63 17.64 0.18
C THR A 38 3.45 16.60 0.97
N ILE A 39 4.26 17.05 1.93
CA ILE A 39 5.06 16.18 2.81
C ILE A 39 4.16 15.31 3.68
N ALA A 40 3.10 15.89 4.27
CA ALA A 40 2.16 15.13 5.10
C ALA A 40 1.44 14.04 4.29
N ILE A 41 0.98 14.35 3.08
CA ILE A 41 0.31 13.41 2.18
C ILE A 41 1.26 12.29 1.76
N GLN A 42 2.50 12.61 1.36
CA GLN A 42 3.51 11.60 1.02
C GLN A 42 3.82 10.69 2.21
N GLY A 43 3.92 11.24 3.42
CA GLY A 43 4.13 10.44 4.65
C GLY A 43 3.01 9.44 4.90
N ILE A 44 1.76 9.89 4.82
CA ILE A 44 0.58 9.03 5.03
C ILE A 44 0.47 7.96 3.93
N VAL A 45 0.64 8.36 2.67
CA VAL A 45 0.57 7.44 1.53
C VAL A 45 1.70 6.41 1.56
N GLY A 46 2.91 6.84 1.94
CA GLY A 46 4.04 5.93 2.15
C GLY A 46 3.76 4.93 3.26
N PHE A 47 3.25 5.38 4.40
CA PHE A 47 2.88 4.51 5.52
C PHE A 47 1.81 3.48 5.13
N ILE A 48 0.72 3.90 4.47
CA ILE A 48 -0.35 3.00 4.00
C ILE A 48 0.19 2.00 2.97
N SER A 49 1.06 2.43 2.07
CA SER A 49 1.63 1.56 1.03
C SER A 49 2.56 0.50 1.64
N ILE A 50 3.37 0.88 2.63
CA ILE A 50 4.20 -0.05 3.40
C ILE A 50 3.33 -1.08 4.12
N LEU A 51 2.22 -0.67 4.74
CA LEU A 51 1.27 -1.60 5.36
C LEU A 51 0.64 -2.57 4.35
N PHE A 52 0.30 -2.10 3.15
CA PHE A 52 -0.21 -2.96 2.07
C PHE A 52 0.83 -3.97 1.58
N ILE A 53 2.09 -3.56 1.44
CA ILE A 53 3.21 -4.43 1.06
C ILE A 53 3.50 -5.46 2.16
N LEU A 54 3.56 -5.04 3.42
CA LEU A 54 3.71 -5.92 4.58
C LEU A 54 2.55 -6.90 4.69
N SER A 55 1.30 -6.46 4.51
CA SER A 55 0.13 -7.34 4.53
C SER A 55 0.16 -8.37 3.40
N ALA A 56 0.62 -8.00 2.21
CA ALA A 56 0.86 -8.94 1.11
C ALA A 56 1.98 -9.93 1.46
N ALA A 57 3.09 -9.47 2.04
CA ALA A 57 4.20 -10.32 2.46
C ALA A 57 3.81 -11.30 3.58
N ASP A 58 3.04 -10.85 4.57
CA ASP A 58 2.53 -11.66 5.67
C ASP A 58 1.62 -12.78 5.15
N LYS A 59 0.71 -12.47 4.20
CA LYS A 59 -0.09 -13.47 3.49
C LYS A 59 0.75 -14.54 2.79
N ARG A 60 1.89 -14.15 2.20
CA ARG A 60 2.83 -15.08 1.56
C ARG A 60 3.41 -16.05 2.57
N HIS A 61 3.83 -15.54 3.72
CA HIS A 61 4.41 -16.32 4.79
C HIS A 61 3.37 -17.24 5.44
N ALA A 62 2.13 -16.78 5.65
CA ALA A 62 1.02 -17.60 6.14
C ALA A 62 0.66 -18.75 5.16
N ARG A 63 0.72 -18.52 3.85
CA ARG A 63 0.50 -19.58 2.84
C ARG A 63 1.62 -20.62 2.82
N THR A 64 2.84 -20.23 3.20
CA THR A 64 4.01 -21.12 3.21
C THR A 64 4.20 -21.83 4.56
N GLY A 65 3.56 -21.31 5.63
CA GLY A 65 3.62 -21.88 6.99
C GLY A 65 2.51 -22.88 7.33
N SER A 66 1.55 -23.13 6.43
CA SER A 66 0.43 -24.06 6.64
C SER A 66 0.68 -25.49 6.10
N ASP A 67 1.94 -25.83 5.79
CA ASP A 67 2.38 -27.17 5.36
C ASP A 67 3.15 -27.91 6.47
N LYS A 68 2.88 -27.60 7.75
CA LYS A 68 3.31 -28.40 8.90
C LYS A 68 2.18 -28.61 9.87
#